data_AF-A0A916R8G1-F1
#
_entry.id   AF-A0A916R8G1-F1
#
_cell.length_a   1.000
_cell.length_b   1.000
_cell.length_c   1.000
_cell.angle_alpha   90.00
_cell.angle_beta   90.00
_cell.angle_gamma   90.00
#
_symmetry.space_group_name_H-M   'P 1'
#
loop_
_entity.id
_entity.type
_entity.pdbx_description
1 polymer ?
#
loop_
_entity_poly.entity_id
_entity_poly.type
_entity_poly.pdbx_seq_one_letter_code
_entity_poly.pdbx_strand_id
1 'polypeptide(L)'
;MANSDSTEPLMPFLTDGRQSDTALKVQRGVMRFLREVHDMACFAEVPLANGRRADILALAPKGEIWIVEIKSSVTDYRVDAKWPQYKDFCDRFYFCKPPELDADIFPADEGLMVADGHGAEILRPSAIDMLAASRRKAMLLKLARLGADRVHWLMDPARTSLAGWPR
;
A
#
# COMPACT_ATOMS: atom_id res chain seq x y z
N MET A 1 45.61 0.65 1.57
CA MET A 1 44.38 0.31 2.30
C MET A 1 43.27 1.17 1.72
N ALA A 2 42.52 0.64 0.75
CA ALA A 2 41.43 1.38 0.11
C ALA A 2 40.14 1.08 0.89
N ASN A 3 39.62 2.08 1.59
CA ASN A 3 38.23 2.06 2.04
C ASN A 3 37.41 2.57 0.84
N SER A 4 36.85 1.65 0.05
CA SER A 4 35.82 1.98 -0.92
C SER A 4 34.56 2.28 -0.13
N ASP A 5 34.32 3.55 0.14
CA ASP A 5 33.06 4.07 0.65
C ASP A 5 32.04 3.94 -0.50
N SER A 6 31.58 2.72 -0.74
CA SER A 6 30.44 2.46 -1.60
C SER A 6 29.21 2.92 -0.83
N THR A 7 28.84 4.18 -1.01
CA THR A 7 27.48 4.65 -0.73
C THR A 7 26.55 3.94 -1.71
N GLU A 8 26.30 2.65 -1.48
CA GLU A 8 25.12 2.02 -2.03
C GLU A 8 23.93 2.83 -1.52
N PRO A 9 23.05 3.32 -2.41
CA PRO A 9 21.84 3.96 -1.95
C PRO A 9 21.15 2.98 -1.03
N LEU A 10 20.75 3.45 0.16
CA LEU A 10 19.88 2.73 1.08
C LEU A 10 18.66 2.27 0.27
N MET A 11 18.72 1.05 -0.25
CA MET A 11 17.59 0.39 -0.89
C MET A 11 16.48 0.47 0.15
N PRO A 12 15.31 1.03 -0.16
CA PRO A 12 14.24 1.13 0.82
C PRO A 12 13.98 -0.30 1.31
N PHE A 13 14.25 -0.54 2.59
CA PHE A 13 14.17 -1.84 3.27
C PHE A 13 12.75 -2.45 3.29
N LEU A 14 11.83 -1.92 2.49
CA LEU A 14 10.44 -2.32 2.33
C LEU A 14 10.20 -3.12 1.04
N THR A 15 11.24 -3.60 0.36
CA THR A 15 11.10 -4.55 -0.74
C THR A 15 11.17 -5.99 -0.19
N ASP A 16 10.01 -6.65 -0.05
CA ASP A 16 9.90 -8.09 0.29
C ASP A 16 10.41 -9.00 -0.87
N GLY A 17 10.93 -8.43 -1.96
CA GLY A 17 11.37 -9.18 -3.15
C GLY A 17 10.25 -9.89 -3.92
N ARG A 18 8.99 -9.77 -3.46
CA ARG A 18 7.80 -10.37 -4.08
C ARG A 18 7.11 -9.47 -5.08
N GLN A 19 7.38 -8.17 -5.07
CA GLN A 19 6.74 -7.20 -5.96
C GLN A 19 7.50 -7.09 -7.28
N SER A 20 6.78 -7.03 -8.40
CA SER A 20 7.36 -6.75 -9.72
C SER A 20 7.80 -5.27 -9.81
N ASP A 21 8.72 -4.96 -10.73
CA ASP A 21 9.10 -3.57 -11.02
C ASP A 21 7.89 -2.70 -11.40
N THR A 22 6.92 -3.29 -12.09
CA THR A 22 5.64 -2.63 -12.43
C THR A 22 4.85 -2.32 -11.16
N ALA A 23 4.71 -3.27 -10.24
CA ALA A 23 4.00 -3.04 -8.97
C ALA A 23 4.65 -1.92 -8.15
N LEU A 24 5.99 -1.87 -8.09
CA LEU A 24 6.72 -0.81 -7.39
C LEU A 24 6.49 0.58 -8.02
N LYS A 25 6.43 0.67 -9.35
CA LYS A 25 6.09 1.92 -10.05
C LYS A 25 4.68 2.36 -9.73
N VAL A 26 3.69 1.47 -9.89
CA VAL A 26 2.29 1.72 -9.56
C VAL A 26 2.15 2.18 -8.11
N GLN A 27 2.81 1.49 -7.17
CA GLN A 27 2.79 1.84 -5.75
C GLN A 27 3.26 3.28 -5.51
N ARG A 28 4.36 3.67 -6.16
CA ARG A 28 4.91 5.03 -6.07
C ARG A 28 3.94 6.08 -6.60
N GLY A 29 3.34 5.85 -7.77
CA GLY A 29 2.37 6.78 -8.36
C GLY A 29 1.14 6.97 -7.49
N VAL A 30 0.57 5.87 -6.98
CA VAL A 30 -0.58 5.92 -6.07
C VAL A 30 -0.25 6.70 -4.80
N MET A 31 0.87 6.39 -4.13
CA MET A 31 1.24 7.08 -2.88
C MET A 31 1.49 8.57 -3.10
N ARG A 32 2.07 8.97 -4.24
CA ARG A 32 2.21 10.38 -4.63
C ARG A 32 0.86 11.06 -4.83
N PHE A 33 0.01 10.46 -5.65
CA PHE A 33 -1.33 10.96 -5.92
C PHE A 33 -2.16 11.15 -4.65
N LEU A 34 -2.22 10.13 -3.78
CA LEU A 34 -2.96 10.21 -2.53
C LEU A 34 -2.40 11.26 -1.56
N ARG A 35 -1.07 11.45 -1.56
CA ARG A 35 -0.44 12.48 -0.74
C ARG A 35 -0.71 13.88 -1.28
N GLU A 36 -0.52 14.10 -2.57
CA GLU A 36 -0.54 15.42 -3.20
C GLU A 36 -1.97 15.93 -3.46
N VAL A 37 -2.88 15.04 -3.86
CA VAL A 37 -4.25 15.41 -4.25
C VAL A 37 -5.24 15.26 -3.10
N HIS A 38 -5.02 14.29 -2.21
CA HIS A 38 -5.98 13.94 -1.14
C HIS A 38 -5.48 14.22 0.28
N ASP A 39 -4.25 14.74 0.46
CA ASP A 39 -3.64 15.00 1.78
C ASP A 39 -3.63 13.77 2.70
N MET A 40 -3.39 12.58 2.14
CA MET A 40 -3.38 11.33 2.90
C MET A 40 -1.96 10.92 3.30
N ALA A 41 -1.83 10.32 4.49
CA ALA A 41 -0.63 9.60 4.89
C ALA A 41 -0.68 8.16 4.38
N CYS A 42 0.35 7.70 3.67
CA CYS A 42 0.34 6.39 3.01
C CYS A 42 1.34 5.42 3.65
N PHE A 43 0.95 4.15 3.70
CA PHE A 43 1.75 3.02 4.19
C PHE A 43 1.71 1.93 3.12
N ALA A 44 2.87 1.56 2.58
CA ALA A 44 3.00 0.36 1.76
C ALA A 44 3.06 -0.90 2.63
N GLU A 45 2.68 -2.07 2.12
CA GLU A 45 2.92 -3.39 2.71
C GLU A 45 2.43 -3.49 4.17
N VAL A 46 1.14 -3.28 4.39
CA VAL A 46 0.54 -3.23 5.74
C VAL A 46 -0.05 -4.59 6.12
N PRO A 47 0.50 -5.32 7.11
CA PRO A 47 -0.12 -6.54 7.58
C PRO A 47 -1.46 -6.25 8.26
N LEU A 48 -2.46 -7.09 8.03
CA LEU A 48 -3.82 -6.99 8.56
C LEU A 48 -4.09 -8.07 9.60
N ALA A 49 -5.15 -7.91 10.40
CA ALA A 49 -5.44 -8.84 11.51
C ALA A 49 -5.87 -10.24 11.04
N ASN A 50 -6.27 -10.39 9.78
CA ASN A 50 -6.66 -11.65 9.16
C ASN A 50 -5.47 -12.41 8.52
N GLY A 51 -4.23 -11.97 8.77
CA GLY A 51 -3.03 -12.56 8.18
C GLY A 51 -2.83 -12.23 6.70
N ARG A 52 -3.61 -11.28 6.15
CA ARG A 52 -3.36 -10.69 4.83
C ARG A 52 -2.42 -9.49 4.94
N ARG A 53 -1.98 -8.96 3.81
CA ARG A 53 -1.21 -7.74 3.70
C ARG A 53 -1.83 -6.87 2.63
N ALA A 54 -2.18 -5.63 2.96
CA ALA A 54 -2.63 -4.65 1.99
C ALA A 54 -1.41 -4.01 1.32
N ASP A 55 -1.44 -3.86 0.00
CA ASP A 55 -0.34 -3.25 -0.76
C ASP A 55 -0.15 -1.79 -0.37
N ILE A 56 -1.22 -1.00 -0.37
CA ILE A 56 -1.22 0.38 0.15
C ILE A 56 -2.41 0.57 1.06
N LEU A 57 -2.15 1.19 2.21
CA LEU A 57 -3.17 1.79 3.05
C LEU A 57 -2.92 3.30 3.18
N ALA A 58 -3.95 4.10 2.92
CA ALA A 58 -3.91 5.55 3.06
C ALA A 58 -4.86 6.03 4.15
N LEU A 59 -4.38 6.96 4.98
CA LEU A 59 -5.09 7.55 6.09
C LEU A 59 -5.35 9.04 5.81
N ALA A 60 -6.61 9.42 5.68
CA ALA A 60 -7.02 10.81 5.51
C ALA A 60 -6.96 11.61 6.83
N PRO A 61 -6.92 12.95 6.79
CA PRO A 61 -6.85 13.80 7.98
C PRO A 61 -8.02 13.60 8.96
N LYS A 62 -9.18 13.18 8.46
CA LYS A 62 -10.40 12.90 9.25
C LYS A 62 -10.49 11.45 9.74
N GLY A 63 -9.48 10.62 9.47
CA GLY A 63 -9.45 9.22 9.90
C GLY A 63 -10.16 8.24 8.97
N GLU A 64 -10.52 8.66 7.74
CA GLU A 64 -10.96 7.75 6.67
C GLU A 64 -9.75 6.93 6.20
N ILE A 65 -9.97 5.64 5.98
CA ILE A 65 -8.93 4.67 5.62
C ILE A 65 -9.25 4.11 4.24
N TRP A 66 -8.33 4.24 3.30
CA TRP A 66 -8.44 3.60 2.00
C TRP A 66 -7.46 2.45 1.90
N ILE A 67 -7.86 1.35 1.28
CA ILE A 67 -6.95 0.31 0.80
C ILE A 67 -6.91 0.37 -0.72
N VAL A 68 -5.69 0.37 -1.25
CA VAL A 68 -5.44 0.24 -2.69
C VAL A 68 -4.66 -1.04 -2.92
N GLU A 69 -5.25 -1.98 -3.65
CA GLU A 69 -4.69 -3.28 -4.01
C GLU A 69 -4.13 -3.21 -5.44
N ILE A 70 -2.84 -3.46 -5.59
CA ILE A 70 -2.13 -3.33 -6.87
C ILE A 70 -2.23 -4.64 -7.62
N LYS A 71 -2.76 -4.60 -8.85
CA LYS A 71 -2.72 -5.73 -9.79
C LYS A 71 -1.86 -5.36 -10.99
N SER A 72 -0.63 -5.86 -10.98
CA SER A 72 0.40 -5.56 -11.99
C SER A 72 0.25 -6.37 -13.28
N SER A 73 -0.58 -7.42 -13.28
CA SER A 73 -0.86 -8.26 -14.45
C SER A 73 -2.21 -8.98 -14.34
N VAL A 74 -2.66 -9.57 -15.46
CA VAL A 74 -3.87 -10.43 -15.47
C VAL A 74 -3.71 -11.63 -14.52
N THR A 75 -2.51 -12.23 -14.47
CA THR A 75 -2.24 -13.37 -13.58
C THR A 75 -2.35 -12.96 -12.12
N ASP A 76 -1.75 -11.84 -11.75
CA ASP A 76 -1.79 -11.25 -10.40
C ASP A 76 -3.24 -11.05 -9.92
N TYR A 77 -4.09 -10.49 -10.79
CA TYR A 77 -5.52 -10.38 -10.51
C TYR A 77 -6.22 -11.74 -10.34
N ARG A 78 -6.00 -12.69 -11.26
CA ARG A 78 -6.69 -13.98 -11.26
C ARG A 78 -6.37 -14.87 -10.05
N VAL A 79 -5.14 -14.79 -9.52
CA VAL A 79 -4.72 -15.64 -8.38
C VAL A 79 -5.17 -15.08 -7.04
N ASP A 80 -5.40 -13.78 -6.94
CA ASP A 80 -5.91 -13.17 -5.72
C ASP A 80 -7.44 -13.24 -5.67
N ALA A 81 -7.97 -14.39 -5.27
CA ALA A 81 -9.42 -14.54 -5.05
C ALA A 81 -9.89 -14.01 -3.69
N LYS A 82 -8.99 -13.49 -2.84
CA LYS A 82 -9.28 -13.15 -1.43
C LYS A 82 -9.33 -11.65 -1.18
N TRP A 83 -9.20 -10.83 -2.23
CA TRP A 83 -9.32 -9.39 -2.16
C TRP A 83 -10.58 -8.86 -1.43
N PRO A 84 -11.76 -9.52 -1.46
CA PRO A 84 -12.92 -8.97 -0.74
C PRO A 84 -12.69 -8.87 0.77
N GLN A 85 -11.76 -9.67 1.32
CA GLN A 85 -11.40 -9.65 2.74
C GLN A 85 -10.68 -8.35 3.16
N TYR A 86 -10.18 -7.55 2.22
CA TYR A 86 -9.57 -6.25 2.52
C TYR A 86 -10.61 -5.19 2.89
N LYS A 87 -11.84 -5.31 2.36
CA LYS A 87 -12.93 -4.35 2.60
C LYS A 87 -13.32 -4.25 4.06
N ASP A 88 -13.08 -5.31 4.83
CA ASP A 88 -13.25 -5.29 6.29
C ASP A 88 -12.36 -4.26 7.00
N PHE A 89 -11.29 -3.75 6.37
CA PHE A 89 -10.24 -2.94 7.00
C PHE A 89 -10.12 -1.52 6.44
N CYS A 90 -11.03 -1.09 5.57
CA CYS A 90 -11.04 0.24 4.97
C CYS A 90 -12.45 0.80 4.81
N ASP A 91 -12.56 2.11 4.70
CA ASP A 91 -13.78 2.81 4.30
C ASP A 91 -13.99 2.80 2.77
N ARG A 92 -12.90 2.69 2.02
CA ARG A 92 -12.91 2.56 0.57
C ARG A 92 -11.85 1.57 0.10
N PHE A 93 -12.24 0.76 -0.87
CA PHE A 93 -11.37 -0.20 -1.52
C PHE A 93 -11.19 0.15 -2.99
N TYR A 94 -9.94 0.18 -3.45
CA TYR A 94 -9.61 0.37 -4.85
C TYR A 94 -8.71 -0.78 -5.32
N PHE A 95 -8.99 -1.30 -6.52
CA PHE A 95 -7.92 -1.87 -7.32
C PHE A 95 -7.09 -0.74 -7.94
N CYS A 96 -5.81 -0.98 -8.16
CA CYS A 96 -4.96 -0.14 -8.99
C CYS A 96 -4.22 -0.95 -10.03
N LYS A 97 -4.29 -0.51 -11.28
CA LYS A 97 -3.69 -1.18 -12.45
C LYS A 97 -2.63 -0.31 -13.13
N PRO A 98 -1.60 -0.90 -13.77
CA PRO A 98 -0.71 -0.14 -14.66
C PRO A 98 -1.44 0.22 -15.97
N PRO A 99 -1.06 1.29 -16.69
CA PRO A 99 -1.79 1.77 -17.87
C PRO A 99 -2.09 0.68 -18.91
N GLU A 100 -1.17 -0.28 -19.07
CA GLU A 100 -1.22 -1.36 -20.06
C GLU A 100 -2.20 -2.48 -19.72
N LEU A 101 -2.63 -2.61 -18.47
CA LEU A 101 -3.59 -3.64 -18.06
C LEU A 101 -5.03 -3.18 -18.37
N ASP A 102 -5.83 -4.06 -18.96
CA ASP A 102 -7.21 -3.76 -19.31
C ASP A 102 -8.05 -3.46 -18.06
N ALA A 103 -8.85 -2.39 -18.10
CA ALA A 103 -9.72 -1.99 -17.00
C ALA A 103 -10.97 -2.88 -16.89
N ASP A 104 -11.39 -3.51 -17.99
CA ASP A 104 -12.64 -4.27 -18.06
C ASP A 104 -12.57 -5.64 -17.36
N ILE A 105 -11.37 -6.09 -16.96
CA ILE A 105 -11.22 -7.33 -16.19
C ILE A 105 -11.63 -7.17 -14.72
N PHE A 106 -11.68 -5.95 -14.21
CA PHE A 106 -11.99 -5.65 -12.81
C PHE A 106 -13.51 -5.57 -12.58
N PRO A 107 -14.02 -5.96 -11.41
CA PRO A 107 -15.45 -5.91 -11.11
C PRO A 107 -16.00 -4.48 -11.24
N ALA A 108 -17.14 -4.29 -11.91
CA ALA A 108 -17.66 -2.96 -12.25
C ALA A 108 -18.12 -2.13 -11.03
N ASP A 109 -18.38 -2.80 -9.90
CA ASP A 109 -18.84 -2.24 -8.64
C ASP A 109 -17.71 -1.82 -7.67
N GLU A 110 -16.47 -2.19 -7.98
CA GLU A 110 -15.31 -1.86 -7.14
C GLU A 110 -14.60 -0.59 -7.58
N GLY A 111 -13.94 0.12 -6.67
CA GLY A 111 -13.11 1.28 -7.02
C GLY A 111 -11.96 0.88 -7.94
N LEU A 112 -11.61 1.72 -8.91
CA LEU A 112 -10.50 1.48 -9.83
C LEU A 112 -9.65 2.73 -10.01
N MET A 113 -8.34 2.54 -9.85
CA MET A 113 -7.31 3.52 -10.16
C MET A 113 -6.40 3.01 -11.28
N VAL A 114 -5.82 3.94 -12.02
CA VAL A 114 -4.67 3.68 -12.89
C VAL A 114 -3.47 4.48 -12.38
N ALA A 115 -2.28 3.87 -12.36
CA ALA A 115 -1.08 4.58 -11.92
C ALA A 115 0.18 4.06 -12.60
N ASP A 116 1.20 4.90 -12.63
CA ASP A 116 2.56 4.58 -13.07
C ASP A 116 3.58 5.09 -12.04
N GLY A 117 4.86 5.22 -12.41
CA GLY A 117 5.88 5.75 -11.50
C GLY A 117 5.75 7.24 -11.16
N HIS A 118 4.89 7.98 -11.86
CA HIS A 118 4.78 9.44 -11.78
C HIS A 118 3.55 9.86 -10.97
N GLY A 119 2.39 9.25 -11.20
CA GLY A 119 1.15 9.61 -10.52
C GLY A 119 0.06 8.56 -10.70
N ALA A 120 -1.17 8.95 -10.37
CA ALA A 120 -2.35 8.09 -10.50
C ALA A 120 -3.61 8.91 -10.83
N GLU A 121 -4.64 8.21 -11.27
CA GLU A 121 -5.98 8.76 -11.51
C GLU A 121 -7.04 7.76 -11.04
N ILE A 122 -8.15 8.26 -10.49
CA ILE A 122 -9.34 7.46 -10.17
C ILE A 122 -10.17 7.32 -11.44
N LEU A 123 -10.15 6.12 -12.04
CA LEU A 123 -11.00 5.79 -13.20
C LEU A 123 -12.44 5.54 -12.79
N ARG A 124 -12.64 4.93 -11.63
CA ARG A 124 -13.96 4.63 -11.07
C ARG A 124 -13.95 4.84 -9.56
N PRO A 125 -14.86 5.66 -9.01
CA PRO A 125 -14.92 5.90 -7.58
C PRO A 125 -15.32 4.62 -6.83
N SER A 126 -14.71 4.38 -5.68
CA SER A 126 -15.11 3.31 -4.77
C SER A 126 -16.36 3.70 -3.99
N ALA A 127 -17.22 2.73 -3.70
CA ALA A 127 -18.29 2.90 -2.71
C ALA A 127 -17.70 3.20 -1.32
N ILE A 128 -18.48 3.90 -0.50
CA ILE A 128 -18.12 4.14 0.90
C ILE A 128 -18.75 3.05 1.75
N ASP A 129 -17.94 2.26 2.43
CA ASP A 129 -18.38 1.30 3.44
C ASP A 129 -17.70 1.60 4.77
N MET A 130 -18.36 2.40 5.61
CA MET A 130 -17.74 2.98 6.79
C MET A 130 -17.34 1.90 7.81
N LEU A 131 -16.07 1.92 8.22
CA LEU A 131 -15.60 1.06 9.29
C LEU A 131 -16.34 1.35 10.60
N ALA A 132 -16.77 0.29 11.26
CA ALA A 132 -17.21 0.31 12.65
C ALA A 132 -16.16 0.99 13.54
N ALA A 133 -16.61 1.79 14.52
CA ALA A 133 -15.72 2.62 15.35
C ALA A 133 -14.61 1.83 16.05
N SER A 134 -14.92 0.63 16.55
CA SER A 134 -13.94 -0.27 17.18
C SER A 134 -12.84 -0.70 16.21
N ARG A 135 -13.20 -1.05 14.98
CA ARG A 135 -12.25 -1.46 13.96
C ARG A 135 -11.43 -0.29 13.44
N ARG A 136 -12.04 0.88 13.24
CA ARG A 136 -11.32 2.12 12.92
C ARG A 136 -10.26 2.42 13.97
N LYS A 137 -10.62 2.38 15.25
CA LYS A 137 -9.67 2.59 16.36
C LYS A 137 -8.50 1.60 16.30
N ALA A 138 -8.76 0.32 16.05
CA ALA A 138 -7.73 -0.69 15.92
C ALA A 138 -6.78 -0.41 14.75
N MET A 139 -7.31 -0.01 13.59
CA MET A 139 -6.52 0.35 12.42
C MET A 139 -5.68 1.61 12.67
N LEU A 140 -6.25 2.66 13.24
CA LEU A 140 -5.52 3.88 13.57
C LEU A 140 -4.36 3.61 14.52
N LEU A 141 -4.57 2.81 15.57
CA LEU A 141 -3.50 2.44 16.50
C LEU A 141 -2.39 1.62 15.80
N LYS A 142 -2.77 0.68 14.91
CA LYS A 142 -1.82 -0.08 14.12
C LYS A 142 -0.97 0.83 13.23
N LEU A 143 -1.59 1.76 12.51
CA LEU A 143 -0.89 2.67 11.60
C LEU A 143 0.02 3.64 12.34
N ALA A 144 -0.44 4.17 13.49
CA ALA A 144 0.38 5.03 14.33
C ALA A 144 1.66 4.32 14.79
N ARG A 145 1.55 3.08 15.28
CA ARG A 145 2.71 2.27 15.68
C ARG A 145 3.60 1.92 14.50
N LEU A 146 3.01 1.43 13.41
CA LEU A 146 3.75 1.08 12.19
C LEU A 146 4.54 2.27 11.62
N GLY A 147 3.96 3.47 11.65
CA GLY A 147 4.64 4.69 11.22
C GLY A 147 5.80 5.06 12.13
N ALA A 148 5.59 5.04 13.45
CA ALA A 148 6.65 5.29 14.42
C ALA A 148 7.80 4.28 14.28
N ASP A 149 7.48 2.99 14.12
CA ASP A 149 8.47 1.93 13.96
C ASP A 149 9.28 2.12 12.67
N ARG A 150 8.63 2.42 11.53
CA ARG A 150 9.31 2.70 10.26
C ARG A 150 10.22 3.93 10.33
N VAL A 151 9.77 5.00 10.98
CA VAL A 151 10.59 6.20 11.18
C VAL A 151 11.79 5.88 12.09
N HIS A 152 11.59 5.10 13.15
CA HIS A 152 12.67 4.68 14.03
C HIS A 152 13.73 3.87 13.27
N TRP A 153 13.33 2.97 12.37
CA TRP A 153 14.27 2.21 11.53
C TRP A 153 15.10 3.10 10.62
N LEU A 154 14.53 4.19 10.09
CA LEU A 154 15.28 5.19 9.32
C LEU A 154 16.26 5.98 10.19
N MET A 155 15.91 6.21 11.46
CA MET A 155 16.75 6.94 12.43
C MET A 155 17.88 6.08 13.02
N ASP A 156 17.69 4.77 13.17
CA ASP A 156 18.69 3.82 13.68
C ASP A 156 18.72 2.49 12.88
N PRO A 157 19.36 2.48 11.69
CA PRO A 157 19.41 1.30 10.84
C PRO A 157 20.23 0.14 11.42
N ALA A 158 21.24 0.41 12.25
CA ALA A 158 22.25 -0.56 12.68
C ALA A 158 21.79 -1.53 13.79
N ARG A 159 20.74 -1.17 14.55
CA ARG A 159 20.17 -2.03 15.61
C ARG A 159 19.02 -2.93 15.16
N THR A 160 18.63 -2.84 13.90
CA THR A 160 17.51 -3.61 13.35
C THR A 160 18.03 -4.95 12.82
N SER A 161 18.32 -5.91 13.71
CA SER A 161 18.65 -7.27 13.28
C SER A 161 17.48 -7.89 12.49
N LEU A 162 17.81 -8.60 11.42
CA LEU A 162 17.00 -9.25 10.36
C LEU A 162 15.84 -10.19 10.78
N ALA A 163 15.34 -10.12 12.01
CA ALA A 163 14.34 -11.04 12.58
C ALA A 163 12.97 -10.40 12.87
N GLY A 164 12.75 -9.12 12.52
CA GLY A 164 11.69 -8.30 13.11
C GLY A 164 10.42 -8.07 12.29
N TRP A 165 10.23 -8.67 11.12
CA TRP A 165 8.95 -8.56 10.42
C TRP A 165 7.95 -9.56 11.03
N PRO A 166 6.82 -9.14 11.63
CA PRO A 166 5.73 -10.08 11.85
C PRO A 166 5.18 -10.46 10.47
N ARG A 167 5.53 -11.67 10.02
CA ARG A 167 4.90 -12.30 8.84
C ARG A 167 3.39 -12.34 8.98
#